data_AF-A0A231UWR0-F1
#
_entry.id   AF-A0A231UWR0-F1
#
_cell.length_a   1.000
_cell.length_b   1.000
_cell.length_c   1.000
_cell.angle_alpha   90.00
_cell.angle_beta   90.00
_cell.angle_gamma   90.00
#
_symmetry.space_group_name_H-M   'P 1'
#
loop_
_entity.id
_entity.type
_entity.pdbx_description
1 polymer ?
#
loop_
_entity_poly.entity_id
_entity_poly.type
_entity_poly.pdbx_seq_one_letter_code
_entity_poly.pdbx_strand_id
1 'polypeptide(L)'
;MDIETGPLFDGIGGTVQSSALFADLLGDGELQALLCDIAILAHYRQFETALVEAKRDLGMTAEKEASEALSHLASFVPDTELLARQTGRDGVPIPGYIERLKQGLNGEAADAVHSGATSQDVMDTALILCLRDVNAVLETRLQNLLGQFDRLAARFGDRTIMGRTRMQAALPISVSHRIGNWRRPLQALLDDWPHMSSQIEWLQLGGPVGDRRGFEGRTDGVAEKMAERLGLIDPGHAWHTDRRPIMAQGEVLSRLSSALGKFGQDVALMAQNGIDEIKLRGTGGSSAMPHKSNPVAAEVLVSLARYNTAQLGLLHTSQIHEQERSGAAWTLEWMVLPTMCLASGRALLLAARLLGQIEMMGNLAK
;
A
#
# COMPACT_ATOMS: atom_id res chain seq x y z
N MET A 1 -29.40 2.66 29.89
CA MET A 1 -28.35 3.65 29.60
C MET A 1 -27.82 3.26 28.25
N ASP A 2 -28.47 3.79 27.23
CA ASP A 2 -28.22 3.48 25.84
C ASP A 2 -26.81 3.92 25.49
N ILE A 3 -25.98 2.94 25.14
CA ILE A 3 -24.71 3.21 24.49
C ILE A 3 -25.07 3.34 23.02
N GLU A 4 -25.31 4.58 22.57
CA GLU A 4 -25.20 4.94 21.17
C GLU A 4 -23.77 4.58 20.74
N THR A 5 -23.66 3.43 20.07
CA THR A 5 -22.47 3.06 19.34
C THR A 5 -22.44 3.94 18.10
N GLY A 6 -21.61 4.98 18.13
CA GLY A 6 -21.19 5.69 16.92
C GLY A 6 -20.60 4.71 15.89
N PRO A 7 -20.42 5.11 14.63
CA PRO A 7 -20.19 4.19 13.52
C PRO A 7 -19.03 3.25 13.82
N LEU A 8 -19.38 1.99 14.09
CA LEU A 8 -18.46 0.90 14.34
C LEU A 8 -17.84 0.51 13.00
N PHE A 9 -16.60 0.97 12.79
CA PHE A 9 -15.62 0.43 11.84
C PHE A 9 -16.06 0.30 10.37
N ASP A 10 -16.00 1.41 9.63
CA ASP A 10 -15.86 1.37 8.17
C ASP A 10 -14.42 0.94 7.80
N GLY A 11 -14.25 -0.27 7.28
CA GLY A 11 -13.02 -0.74 6.62
C GLY A 11 -11.91 -1.27 7.55
N ILE A 12 -11.56 -2.55 7.38
CA ILE A 12 -10.47 -3.29 8.06
C ILE A 12 -10.66 -3.43 9.58
N GLY A 13 -11.88 -3.57 10.12
CA GLY A 13 -12.09 -3.80 11.55
C GLY A 13 -11.68 -5.22 11.99
N GLY A 14 -10.48 -5.40 12.56
CA GLY A 14 -10.07 -6.69 13.14
C GLY A 14 -8.56 -6.93 13.29
N THR A 15 -7.72 -6.09 12.66
CA THR A 15 -6.26 -6.17 12.82
C THR A 15 -5.78 -5.23 13.91
N VAL A 16 -4.59 -5.48 14.46
CA VAL A 16 -3.99 -4.57 15.43
C VAL A 16 -3.67 -3.21 14.80
N GLN A 17 -3.44 -3.15 13.49
CA GLN A 17 -3.18 -1.93 12.73
C GLN A 17 -4.40 -1.00 12.65
N SER A 18 -5.61 -1.55 12.70
CA SER A 18 -6.87 -0.80 12.68
C SER A 18 -7.53 -0.67 14.06
N SER A 19 -6.88 -1.15 15.12
CA SER A 19 -7.38 -1.02 16.48
C SER A 19 -7.22 0.40 17.02
N ALA A 20 -8.29 0.99 17.53
CA ALA A 20 -8.25 2.31 18.17
C ALA A 20 -7.25 2.37 19.35
N LEU A 21 -7.05 1.26 20.06
CA LEU A 21 -6.11 1.19 21.19
C LEU A 21 -4.65 1.15 20.74
N PHE A 22 -4.38 0.67 19.53
CA PHE A 22 -3.04 0.52 18.98
C PHE A 22 -2.74 1.48 17.82
N ALA A 23 -3.69 2.35 17.45
CA ALA A 23 -3.61 3.24 16.28
C ALA A 23 -2.35 4.13 16.32
N ASP A 24 -2.02 4.70 17.47
CA ASP A 24 -0.84 5.56 17.61
C ASP A 24 0.49 4.79 17.53
N LEU A 25 0.47 3.47 17.70
CA LEU A 25 1.64 2.60 17.66
C LEU A 25 1.80 1.93 16.29
N LEU A 26 0.72 1.38 15.75
CA LEU A 26 0.68 0.48 14.60
C LEU A 26 -0.23 0.96 13.46
N GLY A 27 -1.04 1.99 13.69
CA GLY A 27 -1.98 2.53 12.70
C GLY A 27 -1.41 3.64 11.82
N ASP A 28 -2.06 3.79 10.67
CA ASP A 28 -1.74 4.77 9.64
C ASP A 28 -3.05 5.23 8.97
N GLY A 29 -3.67 6.26 9.54
CA GLY A 29 -5.00 6.70 9.12
C GLY A 29 -5.05 7.19 7.67
N GLU A 30 -3.96 7.76 7.16
CA GLU A 30 -3.86 8.21 5.76
C GLU A 30 -3.92 7.02 4.80
N LEU A 31 -3.09 6.00 5.02
CA LEU A 31 -3.13 4.80 4.16
C LEU A 31 -4.38 3.95 4.37
N GLN A 32 -4.95 3.93 5.60
CA GLN A 32 -6.24 3.28 5.85
C GLN A 32 -7.36 3.92 5.03
N ALA A 33 -7.38 5.25 4.91
CA ALA A 33 -8.37 5.95 4.10
C ALA A 33 -8.25 5.63 2.59
N LEU A 34 -7.06 5.33 2.09
CA LEU A 34 -6.83 4.94 0.69
C LEU A 34 -7.19 3.47 0.40
N LEU A 35 -7.24 2.63 1.43
CA LEU A 35 -7.47 1.18 1.32
C LEU A 35 -8.82 0.75 1.92
N CYS A 36 -9.66 1.70 2.35
CA CYS A 36 -10.97 1.40 2.89
C CYS A 36 -11.99 1.13 1.77
N ASP A 37 -13.13 0.54 2.15
CA ASP A 37 -14.18 0.17 1.21
C ASP A 37 -14.69 1.38 0.41
N ILE A 38 -14.77 2.57 1.01
CA ILE A 38 -15.19 3.80 0.34
C ILE A 38 -14.23 4.15 -0.82
N ALA A 39 -12.92 4.08 -0.60
CA ALA A 39 -11.92 4.36 -1.62
C ALA A 39 -11.96 3.31 -2.74
N ILE A 40 -12.04 2.03 -2.38
CA ILE A 40 -12.13 0.93 -3.35
C ILE A 40 -13.38 1.07 -4.22
N LEU A 41 -14.54 1.36 -3.63
CA LEU A 41 -15.80 1.56 -4.36
C LEU A 41 -15.75 2.80 -5.27
N ALA A 42 -15.04 3.85 -4.87
CA ALA A 42 -14.78 4.99 -5.73
C ALA A 42 -13.94 4.60 -6.96
N HIS A 43 -12.94 3.73 -6.78
CA HIS A 43 -12.15 3.20 -7.90
C HIS A 43 -12.92 2.21 -8.78
N TYR A 44 -13.86 1.42 -8.25
CA TYR A 44 -14.79 0.63 -9.07
C TYR A 44 -15.61 1.55 -10.00
N ARG A 45 -16.11 2.67 -9.47
CA ARG A 45 -16.82 3.66 -10.28
C ARG A 45 -15.90 4.31 -11.31
N GLN A 46 -14.65 4.61 -10.97
CA GLN A 46 -13.68 5.16 -11.92
C GLN A 46 -13.40 4.19 -13.07
N PHE A 47 -13.26 2.89 -12.78
CA PHE A 47 -13.12 1.86 -13.81
C PHE A 47 -14.32 1.86 -14.77
N GLU A 48 -15.54 1.78 -14.24
CA GLU A 48 -16.76 1.73 -15.07
C GLU A 48 -16.96 3.03 -15.88
N THR A 49 -16.60 4.17 -15.29
CA THR A 49 -16.62 5.47 -15.98
C THR A 49 -15.63 5.45 -17.15
N ALA A 50 -14.38 5.08 -16.91
CA ALA A 50 -13.35 5.02 -17.94
C ALA A 50 -13.72 4.03 -19.06
N LEU A 51 -14.37 2.91 -18.72
CA LEU A 51 -14.84 1.93 -19.68
C LEU A 51 -15.92 2.51 -20.61
N VAL A 52 -16.93 3.17 -20.06
CA VAL A 52 -18.00 3.81 -20.84
C VAL A 52 -17.43 4.92 -21.73
N GLU A 53 -16.52 5.74 -21.20
CA GLU A 53 -15.87 6.80 -21.97
C GLU A 53 -15.01 6.23 -23.12
N ALA A 54 -14.23 5.18 -22.87
CA ALA A 54 -13.43 4.52 -23.91
C ALA A 54 -14.32 3.94 -25.03
N LYS A 55 -15.43 3.30 -24.67
CA LYS A 55 -16.41 2.80 -25.65
C LYS A 55 -17.03 3.93 -26.47
N ARG A 56 -17.41 5.03 -25.83
CA ARG A 56 -17.92 6.23 -26.52
C ARG A 56 -16.90 6.78 -27.52
N ASP A 57 -15.65 6.96 -27.08
CA ASP A 57 -14.58 7.52 -27.91
C ASP A 57 -14.29 6.66 -29.15
N LEU A 58 -14.51 5.34 -29.06
CA LEU A 58 -14.35 4.38 -30.16
C LEU A 58 -15.63 4.14 -30.97
N GLY A 59 -16.70 4.89 -30.70
CA GLY A 59 -18.00 4.74 -31.35
C GLY A 59 -18.65 3.36 -31.11
N MET A 60 -18.33 2.69 -30.00
CA MET A 60 -18.98 1.45 -29.56
C MET A 60 -20.33 1.71 -28.87
N THR A 61 -20.47 2.89 -28.27
CA THR A 61 -21.69 3.32 -27.60
C THR A 61 -22.04 4.71 -28.14
N ALA A 62 -23.30 4.91 -28.51
CA ALA A 62 -23.76 6.20 -29.00
C ALA A 62 -23.71 7.27 -27.90
N GLU A 63 -23.52 8.54 -28.30
CA GLU A 63 -23.25 9.66 -27.38
C GLU A 63 -24.33 9.83 -26.31
N LYS A 64 -25.59 9.63 -26.70
CA LYS A 64 -26.74 9.79 -25.80
C LYS A 64 -26.71 8.73 -24.70
N GLU A 65 -26.52 7.47 -25.07
CA GLU A 65 -26.49 6.31 -24.19
C GLU A 65 -25.26 6.37 -23.26
N ALA A 66 -24.10 6.77 -23.79
CA ALA A 66 -22.91 7.01 -22.99
C ALA A 66 -23.10 8.15 -21.98
N SER A 67 -23.71 9.27 -22.40
CA SER A 67 -24.01 10.39 -21.50
C SER A 67 -25.00 10.01 -20.39
N GLU A 68 -26.02 9.22 -20.70
CA GLU A 68 -26.98 8.69 -19.72
C GLU A 68 -26.26 7.80 -18.68
N ALA A 69 -25.45 6.84 -19.16
CA ALA A 69 -24.67 5.97 -18.29
C ALA A 69 -23.70 6.76 -17.39
N LEU A 70 -22.93 7.69 -17.96
CA LEU A 70 -21.97 8.51 -17.20
C LEU A 70 -22.65 9.38 -16.13
N SER A 71 -23.79 9.99 -16.46
CA SER A 71 -24.58 10.76 -15.50
C SER A 71 -25.09 9.87 -14.37
N HIS A 72 -25.51 8.64 -14.67
CA HIS A 72 -25.97 7.68 -13.68
C HIS A 72 -24.83 7.24 -12.74
N LEU A 73 -23.69 6.84 -13.33
CA LEU A 73 -22.46 6.44 -12.61
C LEU A 73 -22.02 7.53 -11.63
N ALA A 74 -22.02 8.80 -12.04
CA ALA A 74 -21.60 9.92 -11.20
C ALA A 74 -22.42 10.09 -9.91
N SER A 75 -23.69 9.67 -9.93
CA SER A 75 -24.61 9.77 -8.79
C SER A 75 -24.72 8.49 -7.95
N PHE A 76 -24.08 7.40 -8.39
CA PHE A 76 -24.23 6.10 -7.76
C PHE A 76 -23.52 6.01 -6.41
N VAL A 77 -24.27 5.56 -5.40
CA VAL A 77 -23.79 5.25 -4.06
C VAL A 77 -24.22 3.81 -3.71
N PRO A 78 -23.28 2.87 -3.57
CA PRO A 78 -23.60 1.48 -3.25
C PRO A 78 -24.02 1.28 -1.79
N ASP A 79 -24.97 0.36 -1.56
CA ASP A 79 -25.30 -0.17 -0.23
C ASP A 79 -24.26 -1.23 0.16
N THR A 80 -23.33 -0.87 1.05
CA THR A 80 -22.20 -1.72 1.44
C THR A 80 -22.62 -2.96 2.23
N GLU A 81 -23.68 -2.88 3.04
CA GLU A 81 -24.16 -4.02 3.82
C GLU A 81 -24.75 -5.10 2.90
N LEU A 82 -25.55 -4.67 1.92
CA LEU A 82 -26.09 -5.57 0.92
C LEU A 82 -24.98 -6.22 0.09
N LEU A 83 -24.00 -5.43 -0.36
CA LEU A 83 -22.85 -5.93 -1.13
C LEU A 83 -22.04 -6.95 -0.35
N ALA A 84 -21.84 -6.75 0.96
CA ALA A 84 -21.15 -7.71 1.82
C ALA A 84 -21.87 -9.07 1.84
N ARG A 85 -23.20 -9.07 1.98
CA ARG A 85 -24.00 -10.32 1.96
C ARG A 85 -23.92 -11.03 0.61
N GLN A 86 -23.98 -10.29 -0.49
CA GLN A 86 -23.86 -10.86 -1.85
C GLN A 86 -22.44 -11.40 -2.11
N THR A 87 -21.41 -10.71 -1.63
CA THR A 87 -20.01 -11.13 -1.74
C THR A 87 -19.80 -12.51 -1.08
N GLY A 88 -20.41 -12.75 0.07
CA GLY A 88 -20.34 -14.07 0.74
C GLY A 88 -20.95 -15.22 -0.07
N ARG A 89 -21.87 -14.93 -0.99
CA ARG A 89 -22.48 -15.92 -1.90
C ARG A 89 -21.69 -16.05 -3.20
N ASP A 90 -21.29 -14.93 -3.79
CA ASP A 90 -20.77 -14.85 -5.16
C ASP A 90 -19.22 -14.92 -5.20
N GLY A 91 -18.56 -14.87 -4.04
CA GLY A 91 -17.09 -14.90 -3.90
C GLY A 91 -16.39 -13.57 -4.21
N VAL A 92 -17.10 -12.62 -4.82
CA VAL A 92 -16.63 -11.28 -5.18
C VAL A 92 -17.78 -10.27 -5.12
N PRO A 93 -17.52 -8.96 -4.88
CA PRO A 93 -18.57 -7.95 -4.78
C PRO A 93 -19.14 -7.48 -6.13
N ILE A 94 -18.42 -7.71 -7.23
CA ILE A 94 -18.72 -7.06 -8.52
C ILE A 94 -20.09 -7.42 -9.10
N PRO A 95 -20.58 -8.68 -9.10
CA PRO A 95 -21.91 -8.99 -9.62
C PRO A 95 -23.02 -8.18 -8.95
N GLY A 96 -23.01 -8.12 -7.61
CA GLY A 96 -23.96 -7.31 -6.83
C GLY A 96 -23.78 -5.81 -7.07
N TYR A 97 -22.53 -5.36 -7.17
CA TYR A 97 -22.21 -3.96 -7.47
C TYR A 97 -22.76 -3.54 -8.83
N ILE A 98 -22.53 -4.33 -9.88
CA ILE A 98 -22.98 -4.04 -11.25
C ILE A 98 -24.50 -4.16 -11.39
N GLU A 99 -25.13 -5.15 -10.75
CA GLU A 99 -26.59 -5.25 -10.68
C GLU A 99 -27.19 -3.94 -10.18
N ARG A 100 -26.62 -3.39 -9.11
CA ARG A 100 -27.08 -2.14 -8.48
C ARG A 100 -26.71 -0.92 -9.31
N LEU A 101 -25.51 -0.88 -9.89
CA LEU A 101 -25.03 0.20 -10.74
C LEU A 101 -25.89 0.38 -11.99
N LYS A 102 -26.54 -0.69 -12.47
CA LYS A 102 -27.45 -0.65 -13.61
C LYS A 102 -28.91 -0.36 -13.23
N GLN A 103 -29.27 -0.30 -11.95
CA GLN A 103 -30.66 -0.06 -11.53
C GLN A 103 -31.12 1.34 -11.96
N GLY A 104 -32.06 1.38 -12.90
CA GLY A 104 -32.60 2.63 -13.45
C GLY A 104 -32.01 3.00 -14.82
N LEU A 105 -30.97 2.31 -15.28
CA LEU A 105 -30.54 2.33 -16.68
C LEU A 105 -31.34 1.31 -17.50
N ASN A 106 -31.61 1.63 -18.76
CA ASN A 106 -32.34 0.74 -19.67
C ASN A 106 -31.64 0.64 -21.03
N GLY A 107 -31.85 -0.49 -21.72
CA GLY A 107 -31.36 -0.70 -23.08
C GLY A 107 -29.85 -0.50 -23.22
N GLU A 108 -29.44 0.14 -24.32
CA GLU A 108 -28.04 0.34 -24.68
C GLU A 108 -27.23 1.14 -23.63
N ALA A 109 -27.87 2.02 -22.85
CA ALA A 109 -27.20 2.73 -21.76
C ALA A 109 -26.80 1.77 -20.62
N ALA A 110 -27.66 0.79 -20.30
CA ALA A 110 -27.32 -0.27 -19.34
C ALA A 110 -26.26 -1.22 -19.91
N ASP A 111 -26.29 -1.49 -21.21
CA ASP A 111 -25.30 -2.34 -21.88
C ASP A 111 -23.92 -1.66 -21.99
N ALA A 112 -23.85 -0.33 -22.03
CA ALA A 112 -22.58 0.40 -22.02
C ALA A 112 -21.73 0.09 -20.77
N VAL A 113 -22.39 -0.09 -19.62
CA VAL A 113 -21.75 -0.37 -18.33
C VAL A 113 -21.33 -1.83 -18.23
N HIS A 114 -20.08 -2.09 -17.83
CA HIS A 114 -19.48 -3.40 -17.56
C HIS A 114 -19.43 -4.42 -18.73
N SER A 115 -20.12 -4.21 -19.86
CA SER A 115 -20.10 -5.18 -20.96
C SER A 115 -18.68 -5.38 -21.50
N GLY A 116 -18.31 -6.63 -21.75
CA GLY A 116 -16.96 -7.00 -22.20
C GLY A 116 -15.92 -7.15 -21.09
N ALA A 117 -16.16 -6.61 -19.89
CA ALA A 117 -15.29 -6.75 -18.73
C ALA A 117 -15.68 -7.96 -17.85
N THR A 118 -14.89 -8.22 -16.82
CA THR A 118 -15.16 -9.24 -15.78
C THR A 118 -14.91 -8.67 -14.38
N SER A 119 -15.33 -9.37 -13.33
CA SER A 119 -15.13 -8.95 -11.94
C SER A 119 -13.66 -8.63 -11.61
N GLN A 120 -12.73 -9.45 -12.10
CA GLN A 120 -11.31 -9.26 -11.85
C GLN A 120 -10.75 -8.01 -12.54
N ASP A 121 -11.29 -7.60 -13.70
CA ASP A 121 -10.85 -6.37 -14.37
C ASP A 121 -11.12 -5.14 -13.50
N VAL A 122 -12.30 -5.08 -12.89
CA VAL A 122 -12.69 -3.99 -11.98
C VAL A 122 -11.84 -4.04 -10.71
N MET A 123 -11.75 -5.20 -10.08
CA MET A 123 -11.09 -5.36 -8.77
C MET A 123 -9.59 -5.10 -8.84
N ASP A 124 -8.89 -5.71 -9.80
CA ASP A 124 -7.44 -5.56 -9.91
C ASP A 124 -7.07 -4.14 -10.39
N THR A 125 -7.83 -3.54 -11.33
CA THR A 125 -7.58 -2.14 -11.71
C THR A 125 -7.79 -1.18 -10.55
N ALA A 126 -8.85 -1.37 -9.76
CA ALA A 126 -9.11 -0.56 -8.58
C ALA A 126 -8.04 -0.74 -7.50
N LEU A 127 -7.55 -1.96 -7.30
CA LEU A 127 -6.41 -2.22 -6.43
C LEU A 127 -5.17 -1.46 -6.90
N ILE A 128 -4.85 -1.49 -8.20
CA ILE A 128 -3.70 -0.74 -8.73
C ILE A 128 -3.85 0.77 -8.52
N LEU A 129 -5.06 1.32 -8.68
CA LEU A 129 -5.32 2.73 -8.38
C LEU A 129 -5.09 3.07 -6.90
N CYS A 130 -5.58 2.23 -5.98
CA CYS A 130 -5.25 2.35 -4.55
C CYS A 130 -3.73 2.28 -4.31
N LEU A 131 -3.05 1.32 -4.93
CA LEU A 131 -1.60 1.13 -4.75
C LEU A 131 -0.79 2.30 -5.30
N ARG A 132 -1.20 2.91 -6.41
CA ARG A 132 -0.58 4.15 -6.93
C ARG A 132 -0.69 5.26 -5.90
N ASP A 133 -1.87 5.47 -5.34
CA ASP A 133 -2.10 6.53 -4.36
C ASP A 133 -1.33 6.25 -3.04
N VAL A 134 -1.28 4.99 -2.61
CA VAL A 134 -0.41 4.53 -1.49
C VAL A 134 1.06 4.80 -1.80
N ASN A 135 1.53 4.46 -3.00
CA ASN A 135 2.92 4.62 -3.40
C ASN A 135 3.33 6.09 -3.42
N ALA A 136 2.48 7.01 -3.87
CA ALA A 136 2.74 8.45 -3.80
C ALA A 136 2.96 8.93 -2.35
N VAL A 137 2.17 8.43 -1.39
CA VAL A 137 2.33 8.73 0.03
C VAL A 137 3.65 8.13 0.57
N LEU A 138 3.95 6.87 0.24
CA LEU A 138 5.18 6.20 0.67
C LEU A 138 6.42 6.91 0.12
N GLU A 139 6.42 7.30 -1.15
CA GLU A 139 7.52 8.02 -1.79
C GLU A 139 7.78 9.36 -1.10
N THR A 140 6.73 10.15 -0.88
CA THR A 140 6.82 11.45 -0.20
C THR A 140 7.39 11.29 1.21
N ARG A 141 6.92 10.29 1.96
CA ARG A 141 7.42 10.00 3.31
C ARG A 141 8.87 9.52 3.29
N LEU A 142 9.27 8.72 2.32
CA LEU A 142 10.63 8.24 2.13
C LEU A 142 11.59 9.40 1.82
N GLN A 143 11.23 10.29 0.90
CA GLN A 143 11.99 11.51 0.59
C GLN A 143 12.21 12.38 1.84
N ASN A 144 11.15 12.61 2.61
CA ASN A 144 11.22 13.35 3.87
C ASN A 144 12.13 12.67 4.90
N LEU A 145 12.06 11.34 5.00
CA LEU A 145 12.89 10.56 5.91
C LEU A 145 14.38 10.64 5.54
N LEU A 146 14.71 10.57 4.24
CA LEU A 146 16.07 10.72 3.75
C LEU A 146 16.65 12.09 4.13
N GLY A 147 15.86 13.17 3.97
CA GLY A 147 16.25 14.50 4.43
C GLY A 147 16.44 14.61 5.95
N GLN A 148 15.72 13.81 6.75
CA GLN A 148 15.94 13.73 8.21
C GLN A 148 17.25 13.01 8.56
N PHE A 149 17.60 11.93 7.84
CA PHE A 149 18.91 11.30 7.99
C PHE A 149 20.05 12.27 7.66
N ASP A 150 19.90 13.09 6.61
CA ASP A 150 20.88 14.12 6.24
C ASP A 150 21.07 15.15 7.35
N ARG A 151 19.98 15.62 7.97
CA ARG A 151 20.05 16.51 9.14
C ARG A 151 20.71 15.85 10.35
N LEU A 152 20.44 14.57 10.59
CA LEU A 152 21.08 13.83 11.68
C LEU A 152 22.60 13.69 11.44
N ALA A 153 22.99 13.37 10.21
CA ALA A 153 24.39 13.30 9.79
C ALA A 153 25.09 14.66 9.91
N ALA A 154 24.44 15.76 9.53
CA ALA A 154 25.00 17.09 9.71
C ALA A 154 25.20 17.45 11.19
N ARG A 155 24.31 17.01 12.08
CA ARG A 155 24.35 17.34 13.51
C ARG A 155 25.40 16.55 14.29
N PHE A 156 25.60 15.28 13.93
CA PHE A 156 26.42 14.34 14.72
C PHE A 156 27.51 13.64 13.92
N GLY A 157 27.59 13.83 12.61
CA GLY A 157 28.38 13.00 11.70
C GLY A 157 29.87 12.90 12.04
N ASP A 158 30.45 13.99 12.55
CA ASP A 158 31.87 14.07 12.92
C ASP A 158 32.19 13.42 14.28
N ARG A 159 31.16 12.99 15.01
CA ARG A 159 31.33 12.26 16.27
C ARG A 159 31.74 10.83 16.01
N THR A 160 32.32 10.21 17.02
CA THR A 160 32.80 8.83 16.97
C THR A 160 31.89 7.92 17.77
N ILE A 161 31.62 6.72 17.25
CA ILE A 161 30.97 5.61 17.94
C ILE A 161 31.80 4.35 17.82
N MET A 162 31.59 3.39 18.73
CA MET A 162 32.26 2.10 18.63
C MET A 162 31.63 1.27 17.50
N GLY A 163 32.44 0.88 16.52
CA GLY A 163 32.04 -0.12 15.55
C GLY A 163 31.75 -1.44 16.25
N ARG A 164 30.73 -2.18 15.79
CA ARG A 164 30.42 -3.50 16.32
C ARG A 164 30.28 -4.51 15.20
N THR A 165 31.00 -5.62 15.32
CA THR A 165 30.99 -6.73 14.35
C THR A 165 30.69 -8.02 15.10
N ARG A 166 29.66 -8.76 14.68
CA ARG A 166 29.21 -9.99 15.37
C ARG A 166 28.97 -9.77 16.88
N MET A 167 28.33 -8.66 17.22
CA MET A 167 28.04 -8.23 18.60
C MET A 167 29.28 -7.89 19.47
N GLN A 168 30.48 -7.85 18.90
CA GLN A 168 31.71 -7.49 19.61
C GLN A 168 32.15 -6.06 19.27
N ALA A 169 32.76 -5.36 20.22
CA ALA A 169 33.43 -4.08 19.96
C ALA A 169 34.57 -4.27 18.95
N ALA A 170 34.66 -3.37 17.98
CA ALA A 170 35.64 -3.39 16.90
C ALA A 170 36.45 -2.08 16.89
N LEU A 171 36.72 -1.51 15.72
CA LEU A 171 37.35 -0.19 15.61
C LEU A 171 36.30 0.93 15.70
N PRO A 172 36.67 2.12 16.23
CA PRO A 172 35.79 3.28 16.17
C PRO A 172 35.47 3.67 14.72
N ILE A 173 34.25 4.15 14.50
CA ILE A 173 33.77 4.69 13.22
C ILE A 173 33.16 6.07 13.45
N SER A 174 33.00 6.85 12.39
CA SER A 174 32.20 8.07 12.46
C SER A 174 30.70 7.74 12.57
N VAL A 175 29.94 8.62 13.21
CA VAL A 175 28.47 8.55 13.22
C VAL A 175 27.93 8.65 11.79
N SER A 176 28.54 9.49 10.93
CA SER A 176 28.16 9.60 9.52
C SER A 176 28.29 8.27 8.76
N HIS A 177 29.29 7.44 9.07
CA HIS A 177 29.43 6.11 8.49
C HIS A 177 28.23 5.22 8.83
N ARG A 178 27.79 5.23 10.10
CA ARG A 178 26.62 4.45 10.55
C ARG A 178 25.33 4.94 9.92
N ILE A 179 25.11 6.25 9.91
CA ILE A 179 23.91 6.86 9.28
C ILE A 179 23.88 6.55 7.78
N GLY A 180 25.02 6.64 7.10
CA GLY A 180 25.15 6.26 5.70
C GLY A 180 24.74 4.80 5.43
N ASN A 181 24.99 3.88 6.38
CA ASN A 181 24.55 2.49 6.27
C ASN A 181 23.04 2.30 6.46
N TRP A 182 22.36 3.23 7.11
CA TRP A 182 20.89 3.25 7.21
C TRP A 182 20.25 3.90 5.97
N ARG A 183 20.85 4.99 5.50
CA ARG A 183 20.31 5.84 4.45
C ARG A 183 20.47 5.26 3.04
N ARG A 184 21.62 4.66 2.71
CA ARG A 184 21.93 4.23 1.34
C ARG A 184 20.93 3.23 0.74
N PRO A 185 20.47 2.18 1.47
CA PRO A 185 19.45 1.27 0.94
C PRO A 185 18.11 1.95 0.65
N LEU A 186 17.73 2.92 1.48
CA LEU A 186 16.50 3.71 1.32
C LEU A 186 16.61 4.68 0.12
N GLN A 187 17.78 5.29 -0.08
CA GLN A 187 18.04 6.11 -1.26
C GLN A 187 17.98 5.29 -2.54
N ALA A 188 18.64 4.12 -2.56
CA ALA A 188 18.61 3.23 -3.71
C ALA A 188 17.19 2.77 -4.06
N LEU A 189 16.33 2.57 -3.05
CA LEU A 189 14.91 2.28 -3.26
C LEU A 189 14.17 3.48 -3.89
N LEU A 190 14.45 4.70 -3.43
CA LEU A 190 13.87 5.91 -4.00
C LEU A 190 14.35 6.17 -5.45
N ASP A 191 15.62 5.92 -5.73
CA ASP A 191 16.20 6.11 -7.07
C ASP A 191 15.58 5.12 -8.09
N ASP A 192 15.20 3.93 -7.63
CA ASP A 192 14.55 2.84 -8.39
C ASP A 192 13.02 3.01 -8.48
N TRP A 193 12.44 3.97 -7.75
CA TRP A 193 11.00 4.16 -7.61
C TRP A 193 10.26 4.30 -8.96
N PRO A 194 10.73 5.10 -9.93
CA PRO A 194 10.04 5.21 -11.23
C PRO A 194 9.98 3.89 -11.99
N HIS A 195 11.05 3.08 -11.90
CA HIS A 195 11.07 1.76 -12.53
C HIS A 195 10.08 0.83 -11.85
N MET A 196 10.06 0.79 -10.51
CA MET A 196 9.12 -0.03 -9.74
C MET A 196 7.66 0.35 -10.01
N SER A 197 7.33 1.65 -9.99
CA SER A 197 5.99 2.15 -10.36
C SER A 197 5.55 1.64 -11.74
N SER A 198 6.45 1.66 -12.74
CA SER A 198 6.12 1.16 -14.08
C SER A 198 5.79 -0.35 -14.16
N GLN A 199 6.19 -1.14 -13.16
CA GLN A 199 5.88 -2.57 -13.07
C GLN A 199 4.58 -2.84 -12.29
N ILE A 200 4.06 -1.85 -11.57
CA ILE A 200 2.89 -1.98 -10.70
C ILE A 200 1.65 -1.33 -11.34
N GLU A 201 1.81 -0.17 -11.96
CA GLU A 201 0.71 0.71 -12.39
C GLU A 201 0.06 0.25 -13.71
N TRP A 202 -0.31 -1.04 -13.79
CA TRP A 202 -0.92 -1.66 -14.97
C TRP A 202 -2.45 -1.64 -14.90
N LEU A 203 -3.08 -1.39 -16.05
CA LEU A 203 -4.51 -1.61 -16.24
C LEU A 203 -4.79 -3.12 -16.33
N GLN A 204 -5.82 -3.61 -15.64
CA GLN A 204 -6.37 -4.95 -15.86
C GLN A 204 -7.60 -4.88 -16.76
N LEU A 205 -7.49 -5.39 -17.98
CA LEU A 205 -8.62 -5.57 -18.89
C LEU A 205 -8.45 -6.83 -19.73
N GLY A 206 -9.21 -7.87 -19.40
CA GLY A 206 -9.13 -9.18 -20.05
C GLY A 206 -10.47 -9.82 -20.42
N GLY A 207 -11.57 -9.37 -19.82
CA GLY A 207 -12.87 -10.00 -20.01
C GLY A 207 -12.98 -11.37 -19.34
N PRO A 208 -14.02 -12.17 -19.63
CA PRO A 208 -14.38 -13.35 -18.84
C PRO A 208 -13.26 -14.40 -18.63
N VAL A 209 -12.40 -14.59 -19.63
CA VAL A 209 -11.34 -15.63 -19.64
C VAL A 209 -9.95 -15.05 -19.95
N GLY A 210 -9.79 -13.74 -19.90
CA GLY A 210 -8.50 -13.08 -20.15
C GLY A 210 -8.06 -13.03 -21.62
N ASP A 211 -8.88 -13.47 -22.57
CA ASP A 211 -8.55 -13.52 -24.00
C ASP A 211 -8.76 -12.19 -24.75
N ARG A 212 -9.20 -11.13 -24.05
CA ARG A 212 -9.40 -9.78 -24.58
C ARG A 212 -10.34 -9.76 -25.80
N ARG A 213 -11.38 -10.60 -25.85
CA ARG A 213 -12.38 -10.59 -26.95
C ARG A 213 -13.68 -9.85 -26.64
N GLY A 214 -13.85 -9.35 -25.41
CA GLY A 214 -15.08 -8.75 -24.91
C GLY A 214 -15.56 -7.49 -25.63
N PHE A 215 -14.76 -6.90 -26.53
CA PHE A 215 -15.02 -5.60 -27.16
C PHE A 215 -15.02 -5.65 -28.70
N GLU A 216 -15.59 -6.70 -29.30
CA GLU A 216 -15.76 -6.81 -30.76
C GLU A 216 -14.46 -6.64 -31.56
N GLY A 217 -13.32 -7.10 -31.01
CA GLY A 217 -12.00 -6.93 -31.62
C GLY A 217 -11.37 -5.54 -31.45
N ARG A 218 -12.00 -4.64 -30.68
CA ARG A 218 -11.49 -3.29 -30.37
C ARG A 218 -10.87 -3.16 -28.96
N THR A 219 -10.61 -4.28 -28.29
CA THR A 219 -10.13 -4.30 -26.89
C THR A 219 -8.86 -3.51 -26.68
N ASP A 220 -7.91 -3.54 -27.60
CA ASP A 220 -6.65 -2.80 -27.46
C ASP A 220 -6.88 -1.28 -27.47
N GLY A 221 -7.77 -0.79 -28.33
CA GLY A 221 -8.17 0.63 -28.29
C GLY A 221 -8.92 0.99 -27.01
N VAL A 222 -9.77 0.09 -26.50
CA VAL A 222 -10.47 0.31 -25.22
C VAL A 222 -9.47 0.37 -24.08
N ALA A 223 -8.54 -0.57 -24.01
CA ALA A 223 -7.51 -0.64 -22.97
C ALA A 223 -6.59 0.58 -23.01
N GLU A 224 -6.12 1.01 -24.19
CA GLU A 224 -5.31 2.21 -24.36
C GLU A 224 -6.04 3.46 -23.83
N LYS A 225 -7.30 3.66 -24.22
CA LYS A 225 -8.12 4.79 -23.76
C LYS A 225 -8.41 4.75 -22.26
N MET A 226 -8.68 3.57 -21.70
CA MET A 226 -8.87 3.40 -20.27
C MET A 226 -7.58 3.69 -19.50
N ALA A 227 -6.45 3.16 -19.96
CA ALA A 227 -5.14 3.37 -19.35
C ALA A 227 -4.78 4.87 -19.34
N GLU A 228 -4.98 5.57 -20.46
CA GLU A 228 -4.80 7.03 -20.56
C GLU A 228 -5.66 7.79 -19.52
N ARG A 229 -6.95 7.48 -19.43
CA ARG A 229 -7.91 8.14 -18.52
C ARG A 229 -7.63 7.87 -17.05
N LEU A 230 -7.23 6.65 -16.73
CA LEU A 230 -6.95 6.21 -15.36
C LEU A 230 -5.53 6.58 -14.92
N GLY A 231 -4.67 7.02 -15.82
CA GLY A 231 -3.25 7.25 -15.55
C GLY A 231 -2.52 5.95 -15.21
N LEU A 232 -2.81 4.88 -15.95
CA LEU A 232 -2.20 3.55 -15.85
C LEU A 232 -1.52 3.19 -17.17
N ILE A 233 -0.79 2.08 -17.18
CA ILE A 233 -0.14 1.51 -18.35
C ILE A 233 -1.00 0.35 -18.87
N ASP A 234 -1.32 0.30 -20.16
CA ASP A 234 -1.82 -0.95 -20.77
C ASP A 234 -0.63 -1.89 -21.01
N PRO A 235 -0.54 -3.04 -20.34
CA PRO A 235 0.55 -3.98 -20.57
C PRO A 235 0.38 -4.79 -21.86
N GLY A 236 -0.68 -4.54 -22.64
CA GLY A 236 -0.96 -5.20 -23.93
C GLY A 236 -1.50 -6.63 -23.81
N HIS A 237 -1.79 -7.07 -22.58
CA HIS A 237 -2.37 -8.39 -22.28
C HIS A 237 -3.18 -8.32 -20.98
N ALA A 238 -4.02 -9.33 -20.73
CA ALA A 238 -4.64 -9.51 -19.42
C ALA A 238 -3.64 -10.17 -18.47
N TRP A 239 -3.61 -9.73 -17.20
CA TRP A 239 -2.73 -10.28 -16.18
C TRP A 239 -3.51 -10.94 -15.03
N HIS A 240 -4.63 -11.59 -15.36
CA HIS A 240 -5.49 -12.28 -14.38
C HIS A 240 -4.71 -13.29 -13.53
N THR A 241 -3.77 -14.00 -14.15
CA THR A 241 -2.90 -14.99 -13.49
C THR A 241 -1.43 -14.63 -13.54
N ASP A 242 -1.08 -13.55 -14.25
CA ASP A 242 0.25 -12.95 -14.21
C ASP A 242 0.33 -11.92 -13.08
N ARG A 243 0.84 -12.35 -11.93
CA ARG A 243 0.79 -11.53 -10.72
C ARG A 243 2.07 -10.71 -10.51
N ARG A 244 2.77 -10.37 -11.59
CA ARG A 244 3.96 -9.49 -11.58
C ARG A 244 3.70 -8.14 -10.89
N PRO A 245 2.62 -7.39 -11.16
CA PRO A 245 2.35 -6.12 -10.47
C PRO A 245 2.21 -6.27 -8.95
N ILE A 246 1.51 -7.34 -8.54
CA ILE A 246 1.30 -7.65 -7.12
C ILE A 246 2.61 -8.02 -6.43
N MET A 247 3.43 -8.84 -7.08
CA MET A 247 4.73 -9.23 -6.55
C MET A 247 5.68 -8.05 -6.45
N ALA A 248 5.76 -7.22 -7.50
CA ALA A 248 6.57 -6.02 -7.51
C ALA A 248 6.22 -5.12 -6.32
N GLN A 249 4.94 -4.87 -6.06
CA GLN A 249 4.49 -4.11 -4.89
C GLN A 249 4.97 -4.76 -3.57
N GLY A 250 4.78 -6.07 -3.40
CA GLY A 250 5.23 -6.78 -2.21
C GLY A 250 6.74 -6.66 -1.95
N GLU A 251 7.55 -6.74 -3.00
CA GLU A 251 9.00 -6.59 -2.93
C GLU A 251 9.42 -5.18 -2.51
N VAL A 252 8.78 -4.13 -3.04
CA VAL A 252 9.00 -2.73 -2.62
C VAL A 252 8.78 -2.58 -1.11
N LEU A 253 7.63 -3.04 -0.64
CA LEU A 253 7.19 -2.90 0.75
C LEU A 253 8.11 -3.67 1.71
N SER A 254 8.61 -4.84 1.30
CA SER A 254 9.53 -5.65 2.08
C SER A 254 10.96 -5.08 2.11
N ARG A 255 11.46 -4.56 0.97
CA ARG A 255 12.75 -3.85 0.88
C ARG A 255 12.75 -2.63 1.80
N LEU A 256 11.68 -1.82 1.73
CA LEU A 256 11.50 -0.62 2.55
C LEU A 256 11.50 -0.96 4.05
N SER A 257 10.61 -1.86 4.48
CA SER A 257 10.47 -2.21 5.90
C SER A 257 11.73 -2.87 6.44
N SER A 258 12.44 -3.68 5.66
CA SER A 258 13.70 -4.32 6.06
C SER A 258 14.81 -3.29 6.34
N ALA A 259 14.95 -2.28 5.47
CA ALA A 259 15.91 -1.21 5.68
C ALA A 259 15.61 -0.40 6.96
N LEU A 260 14.32 -0.13 7.22
CA LEU A 260 13.87 0.56 8.44
C LEU A 260 14.01 -0.31 9.69
N GLY A 261 13.79 -1.62 9.59
CA GLY A 261 14.02 -2.58 10.67
C GLY A 261 15.49 -2.66 11.06
N LYS A 262 16.41 -2.60 10.10
CA LYS A 262 17.84 -2.50 10.37
C LYS A 262 18.20 -1.22 11.13
N PHE A 263 17.61 -0.08 10.75
CA PHE A 263 17.74 1.17 11.50
C PHE A 263 17.21 1.04 12.94
N GLY A 264 16.00 0.50 13.10
CA GLY A 264 15.40 0.25 14.41
C GLY A 264 16.25 -0.67 15.30
N GLN A 265 16.73 -1.79 14.76
CA GLN A 265 17.58 -2.73 15.49
C GLN A 265 18.87 -2.09 16.01
N ASP A 266 19.53 -1.27 15.17
CA ASP A 266 20.73 -0.56 15.57
C ASP A 266 20.44 0.44 16.69
N VAL A 267 19.36 1.23 16.58
CA VAL A 267 18.99 2.22 17.60
C VAL A 267 18.63 1.55 18.92
N ALA A 268 17.89 0.43 18.89
CA ALA A 268 17.55 -0.33 20.08
C ALA A 268 18.81 -0.83 20.81
N LEU A 269 19.80 -1.35 20.09
CA LEU A 269 21.08 -1.79 20.65
C LEU A 269 21.91 -0.61 21.17
N MET A 270 21.92 0.52 20.46
CA MET A 270 22.65 1.71 20.91
C MET A 270 22.05 2.34 22.17
N ALA A 271 20.74 2.20 22.35
CA ALA A 271 20.00 2.66 23.54
C ALA A 271 20.09 1.69 24.73
N GLN A 272 20.70 0.51 24.54
CA GLN A 272 20.87 -0.45 25.61
C GLN A 272 21.78 0.14 26.70
N ASN A 273 21.33 0.04 27.96
CA ASN A 273 22.09 0.47 29.13
C ASN A 273 23.50 -0.14 29.11
N GLY A 274 24.52 0.69 29.35
CA GLY A 274 25.93 0.29 29.32
C GLY A 274 26.59 0.39 27.94
N ILE A 275 25.83 0.64 26.88
CA ILE A 275 26.35 1.11 25.58
C ILE A 275 26.24 2.63 25.51
N ASP A 276 25.03 3.16 25.74
CA ASP A 276 24.75 4.60 25.90
C ASP A 276 25.31 5.50 24.78
N GLU A 277 25.42 4.96 23.56
CA GLU A 277 25.93 5.66 22.37
C GLU A 277 24.86 6.53 21.69
N ILE A 278 23.61 6.42 22.14
CA ILE A 278 22.49 7.24 21.69
C ILE A 278 21.63 7.64 22.89
N LYS A 279 21.10 8.87 22.87
CA LYS A 279 20.10 9.33 23.84
C LYS A 279 18.82 9.71 23.11
N LEU A 280 17.70 9.13 23.55
CA LEU A 280 16.37 9.40 23.01
C LEU A 280 15.57 10.28 23.97
N ARG A 281 14.78 11.20 23.43
CA ARG A 281 13.78 11.99 24.19
C ARG A 281 12.38 11.49 24.02
N GLY A 282 11.53 11.80 25.00
CA GLY A 282 10.09 11.56 24.91
C GLY A 282 9.74 10.08 24.76
N THR A 283 10.64 9.18 25.14
CA THR A 283 10.31 7.77 25.38
C THR A 283 9.43 7.75 26.62
N GLY A 284 8.21 7.20 26.53
CA GLY A 284 7.27 7.20 27.65
C GLY A 284 7.95 6.80 28.96
N GLY A 285 7.89 7.70 29.96
CA GLY A 285 8.55 7.48 31.24
C GLY A 285 7.88 6.36 32.01
N SER A 286 8.66 5.44 32.56
CA SER A 286 8.13 4.52 33.56
C SER A 286 7.91 5.30 34.86
N SER A 287 6.68 5.33 35.36
CA SER A 287 6.35 5.97 36.64
C SER A 287 7.14 5.38 37.82
N ALA A 288 7.66 4.15 37.69
CA ALA A 288 8.49 3.49 38.69
C ALA A 288 10.01 3.72 38.50
N MET A 289 10.47 4.12 37.31
CA MET A 289 11.90 4.21 36.96
C MET A 289 12.18 5.45 36.09
N PRO A 290 12.55 6.60 36.69
CA PRO A 290 12.75 7.87 35.98
C PRO A 290 13.87 7.83 34.91
N HIS A 291 14.81 6.90 35.02
CA HIS A 291 15.92 6.72 34.08
C HIS A 291 15.60 5.73 32.93
N LYS A 292 14.43 5.06 32.97
CA LYS A 292 14.06 4.02 31.99
C LYS A 292 13.44 4.65 30.74
N SER A 293 14.20 4.66 29.66
CA SER A 293 13.81 5.14 28.34
C SER A 293 13.68 3.97 27.36
N ASN A 294 12.46 3.46 27.16
CA ASN A 294 12.24 2.32 26.26
C ASN A 294 12.27 2.77 24.78
N PRO A 295 13.09 2.16 23.90
CA PRO A 295 13.16 2.49 22.48
C PRO A 295 12.02 1.84 21.68
N VAL A 296 10.76 2.04 22.11
CA VAL A 296 9.57 1.33 21.57
C VAL A 296 9.44 1.48 20.06
N ALA A 297 9.62 2.70 19.52
CA ALA A 297 9.55 2.91 18.07
C ALA A 297 10.61 2.09 17.33
N ALA A 298 11.81 1.97 17.88
CA ALA A 298 12.90 1.20 17.29
C ALA A 298 12.58 -0.32 17.28
N GLU A 299 11.99 -0.84 18.36
CA GLU A 299 11.54 -2.23 18.44
C GLU A 299 10.39 -2.52 17.46
N VAL A 300 9.42 -1.60 17.34
CA VAL A 300 8.30 -1.77 16.41
C VAL A 300 8.77 -1.75 14.95
N LEU A 301 9.77 -0.96 14.59
CA LEU A 301 10.38 -1.02 13.26
C LEU A 301 10.92 -2.41 12.92
N VAL A 302 11.56 -3.09 13.88
CA VAL A 302 12.03 -4.48 13.71
C VAL A 302 10.86 -5.43 13.53
N SER A 303 9.79 -5.27 14.32
CA SER A 303 8.57 -6.07 14.20
C SER A 303 7.91 -5.92 12.82
N LEU A 304 7.74 -4.68 12.34
CA LEU A 304 7.14 -4.38 11.03
C LEU A 304 8.00 -4.91 9.87
N ALA A 305 9.33 -4.85 9.99
CA ALA A 305 10.24 -5.44 9.02
C ALA A 305 10.04 -6.96 8.91
N ARG A 306 10.08 -7.66 10.06
CA ARG A 306 9.86 -9.12 10.10
C ARG A 306 8.46 -9.50 9.62
N TYR A 307 7.46 -8.70 9.96
CA TYR A 307 6.09 -8.90 9.49
C TYR A 307 6.03 -8.88 7.96
N ASN A 308 6.49 -7.82 7.31
CA ASN A 308 6.49 -7.73 5.85
C ASN A 308 7.37 -8.80 5.18
N THR A 309 8.51 -9.19 5.77
CA THR A 309 9.31 -10.29 5.24
C THR A 309 8.52 -11.61 5.25
N ALA A 310 7.77 -11.90 6.31
CA ALA A 310 6.93 -13.09 6.39
C ALA A 310 5.74 -13.01 5.42
N GLN A 311 5.09 -11.84 5.33
CA GLN A 311 3.98 -11.61 4.40
C GLN A 311 4.41 -11.72 2.93
N LEU A 312 5.60 -11.25 2.57
CA LEU A 312 6.15 -11.46 1.22
C LEU A 312 6.31 -12.95 0.90
N GLY A 313 6.77 -13.75 1.85
CA GLY A 313 6.82 -15.21 1.69
C GLY A 313 5.45 -15.82 1.41
N LEU A 314 4.40 -15.34 2.09
CA LEU A 314 3.02 -15.75 1.84
C LEU A 314 2.52 -15.27 0.46
N LEU A 315 2.81 -14.03 0.08
CA LEU A 315 2.48 -13.47 -1.23
C LEU A 315 3.17 -14.23 -2.38
N HIS A 316 4.39 -14.74 -2.17
CA HIS A 316 5.03 -15.61 -3.16
C HIS A 316 4.23 -16.90 -3.42
N THR A 317 3.55 -17.44 -2.40
CA THR A 317 2.70 -18.63 -2.62
C THR A 317 1.47 -18.32 -3.46
N SER A 318 1.01 -17.05 -3.50
CA SER A 318 -0.09 -16.63 -4.35
C SER A 318 0.30 -16.48 -5.83
N GLN A 319 1.56 -16.67 -6.22
CA GLN A 319 1.95 -16.64 -7.63
C GLN A 319 1.43 -17.85 -8.43
N ILE A 320 1.01 -18.91 -7.74
CA ILE A 320 0.48 -20.11 -8.35
C ILE A 320 -1.01 -19.91 -8.61
N HIS A 321 -1.34 -19.15 -9.64
CA HIS A 321 -2.71 -19.08 -10.16
C HIS A 321 -2.94 -20.20 -11.17
N GLU A 322 -3.87 -21.12 -10.87
CA GLU A 322 -4.30 -22.12 -11.83
C GLU A 322 -5.21 -21.56 -12.93
N GLN A 323 -5.04 -22.08 -14.16
CA GLN A 323 -5.89 -21.78 -15.32
C GLN A 323 -5.96 -20.28 -15.62
N GLU A 324 -7.14 -19.76 -16.01
CA GLU A 324 -7.35 -18.35 -16.37
C GLU A 324 -7.75 -17.47 -15.17
N ARG A 325 -8.09 -18.06 -14.01
CA ARG A 325 -8.38 -17.36 -12.75
C ARG A 325 -8.36 -18.30 -11.55
N SER A 326 -7.53 -18.02 -10.56
CA SER A 326 -7.49 -18.76 -9.29
C SER A 326 -8.21 -18.02 -8.18
N GLY A 327 -9.32 -18.56 -7.67
CA GLY A 327 -9.96 -18.00 -6.48
C GLY A 327 -9.10 -18.13 -5.22
N ALA A 328 -8.35 -19.23 -5.10
CA ALA A 328 -7.54 -19.52 -3.92
C ALA A 328 -6.33 -18.59 -3.81
N ALA A 329 -5.55 -18.47 -4.88
CA ALA A 329 -4.38 -17.61 -4.91
C ALA A 329 -4.76 -16.13 -4.86
N TRP A 330 -5.80 -15.73 -5.60
CA TRP A 330 -6.25 -14.33 -5.63
C TRP A 330 -6.78 -13.85 -4.27
N THR A 331 -7.58 -14.67 -3.57
CA THR A 331 -8.07 -14.31 -2.23
C THR A 331 -6.93 -14.10 -1.23
N LEU A 332 -5.83 -14.86 -1.36
CA LEU A 332 -4.67 -14.69 -0.51
C LEU A 332 -4.01 -13.31 -0.69
N GLU A 333 -3.99 -12.77 -1.90
CA GLU A 333 -3.47 -11.43 -2.18
C GLU A 333 -4.28 -10.36 -1.43
N TRP A 334 -5.60 -10.48 -1.41
CA TRP A 334 -6.50 -9.54 -0.72
C TRP A 334 -6.25 -9.52 0.79
N MET A 335 -5.94 -10.66 1.38
CA MET A 335 -5.65 -10.79 2.81
C MET A 335 -4.31 -10.18 3.21
N VAL A 336 -3.33 -10.19 2.30
CA VAL A 336 -1.93 -9.92 2.60
C VAL A 336 -1.53 -8.50 2.21
N LEU A 337 -1.78 -8.11 0.96
CA LEU A 337 -1.18 -6.91 0.37
C LEU A 337 -1.58 -5.60 1.08
N PRO A 338 -2.86 -5.36 1.45
CA PRO A 338 -3.24 -4.12 2.13
C PRO A 338 -2.50 -3.95 3.47
N THR A 339 -2.35 -5.04 4.22
CA THR A 339 -1.66 -5.00 5.52
C THR A 339 -0.16 -4.74 5.40
N MET A 340 0.48 -5.20 4.31
CA MET A 340 1.87 -4.87 3.99
C MET A 340 2.05 -3.38 3.69
N CYS A 341 1.08 -2.75 3.01
CA CYS A 341 1.07 -1.32 2.74
C CYS A 341 0.99 -0.52 4.04
N LEU A 342 0.02 -0.84 4.91
CA LEU A 342 -0.15 -0.21 6.22
C LEU A 342 1.10 -0.34 7.10
N ALA A 343 1.70 -1.54 7.15
CA ALA A 343 2.94 -1.78 7.90
C ALA A 343 4.10 -0.92 7.40
N SER A 344 4.23 -0.73 6.09
CA SER A 344 5.30 0.06 5.48
C SER A 344 5.12 1.56 5.73
N GLY A 345 3.89 2.07 5.57
CA GLY A 345 3.57 3.47 5.87
C GLY A 345 3.80 3.79 7.34
N ARG A 346 3.37 2.89 8.24
CA ARG A 346 3.64 3.02 9.67
C ARG A 346 5.12 3.01 10.01
N ALA A 347 5.90 2.13 9.35
CA ALA A 347 7.34 2.07 9.55
C ALA A 347 8.01 3.41 9.19
N LEU A 348 7.62 4.05 8.09
CA LEU A 348 8.13 5.38 7.71
C LEU A 348 7.80 6.44 8.77
N LEU A 349 6.56 6.48 9.27
CA LEU A 349 6.14 7.43 10.32
C LEU A 349 6.92 7.20 11.63
N LEU A 350 7.09 5.95 12.04
CA LEU A 350 7.86 5.61 13.24
C LEU A 350 9.34 5.94 13.08
N ALA A 351 9.93 5.68 11.92
CA ALA A 351 11.32 6.02 11.65
C ALA A 351 11.54 7.53 11.71
N ALA A 352 10.65 8.32 11.12
CA ALA A 352 10.70 9.77 11.19
C ALA A 352 10.55 10.28 12.64
N ARG A 353 9.60 9.71 13.40
CA ARG A 353 9.44 10.01 14.83
C ARG A 353 10.71 9.68 15.61
N LEU A 354 11.29 8.50 15.38
CA LEU A 354 12.48 8.03 16.07
C LEU A 354 13.68 8.94 15.79
N LEU A 355 13.89 9.35 14.53
CA LEU A 355 14.93 10.34 14.19
C LEU A 355 14.72 11.65 14.95
N GLY A 356 13.48 12.14 15.01
CA GLY A 356 13.11 13.32 15.79
C GLY A 356 13.32 13.18 17.30
N GLN A 357 13.45 11.96 17.82
CA GLN A 357 13.73 11.67 19.22
C GLN A 357 15.23 11.60 19.54
N ILE A 358 16.13 11.55 18.56
CA ILE A 358 17.58 11.44 18.82
C ILE A 358 18.12 12.79 19.32
N GLU A 359 18.41 12.87 20.62
CA GLU A 359 19.00 14.05 21.26
C GLU A 359 20.52 14.07 21.16
N MET A 360 21.13 12.89 21.17
CA MET A 360 22.58 12.70 21.17
C MET A 360 22.89 11.39 20.45
N MET A 361 23.94 11.40 19.63
CA MET A 361 24.51 10.20 19.04
C MET A 361 26.03 10.33 19.01
N GLY A 362 26.74 9.34 19.54
CA GLY A 362 28.19 9.30 19.58
C GLY A 362 28.86 10.29 20.52
N ASN A 363 30.15 10.04 20.74
CA ASN A 363 31.02 10.82 21.60
C ASN A 363 31.74 11.90 20.78
N LEU A 364 32.07 13.02 21.42
CA LEU A 364 32.95 14.02 20.80
C LEU A 364 34.26 13.33 20.38
N ALA A 365 34.73 13.60 19.16
CA ALA A 365 36.01 13.11 18.71
C ALA A 365 37.10 13.59 19.68
N LYS A 366 37.97 12.67 20.12
CA LYS A 366 39.13 13.00 20.97
C LYS A 366 40.21 13.70 20.17
#